data_AF-A0A914DYL7-F1
#
_entry.id   AF-A0A914DYL7-F1
#
_cell.length_a   1.000
_cell.length_b   1.000
_cell.length_c   1.000
_cell.angle_alpha   90.00
_cell.angle_beta   90.00
_cell.angle_gamma   90.00
#
_symmetry.space_group_name_H-M   'P 1'
#
loop_
_entity.id
_entity.type
_entity.pdbx_description
1 polymer ?
#
loop_
_entity_poly.entity_id
_entity_poly.type
_entity_poly.pdbx_seq_one_letter_code
_entity_poly.pdbx_strand_id
1 'polypeptide(L)'
;MIGLLSALAFFHYTFAACPSGFIEAGYTYHQRNNFCYKLIVNSGLSFNDSEALCQFDGAHLASIHDDEENIFLNSFAYGINAWIGLYNNNGTWTWTDGTALGFSKFICGTPSPSLNCTSMYNTHSNADCSGNTCDVYGQWTNNDCNNLGNVPAAICKKPHY
;
A
#
# COMPACT_ATOMS: atom_id res chain seq x y z
N MET A 1 -54.60 -16.61 23.47
CA MET A 1 -54.63 -16.60 21.99
C MET A 1 -53.60 -15.58 21.51
N ILE A 2 -52.49 -16.08 20.94
CA ILE A 2 -51.67 -15.52 19.83
C ILE A 2 -51.40 -13.99 19.89
N GLY A 3 -50.20 -13.53 20.27
CA GLY A 3 -49.02 -13.37 19.38
C GLY A 3 -48.97 -11.91 18.90
N LEU A 4 -47.91 -11.14 19.15
CA LEU A 4 -46.72 -11.07 18.28
C LEU A 4 -45.60 -10.31 18.99
N LEU A 5 -44.41 -10.93 19.01
CA LEU A 5 -43.14 -10.36 19.45
C LEU A 5 -42.71 -9.23 18.51
N SER A 6 -42.57 -8.00 19.01
CA SER A 6 -41.72 -7.02 18.31
C SER A 6 -40.27 -7.26 18.77
N ALA A 7 -39.55 -8.09 18.01
CA ALA A 7 -38.10 -8.13 18.12
C ALA A 7 -37.59 -6.74 17.72
N LEU A 8 -37.10 -5.97 18.70
CA LEU A 8 -36.23 -4.83 18.42
C LEU A 8 -35.02 -5.44 17.72
N ALA A 9 -34.93 -5.24 16.40
CA ALA A 9 -33.72 -5.53 15.67
C ALA A 9 -32.62 -4.67 16.30
N PHE A 10 -31.80 -5.29 17.14
CA PHE A 10 -30.47 -4.78 17.42
C PHE A 10 -29.80 -4.70 16.07
N PHE A 11 -29.77 -3.50 15.48
CA PHE A 11 -28.77 -3.18 14.48
C PHE A 11 -27.43 -3.45 15.17
N HIS A 12 -26.92 -4.67 15.02
CA HIS A 12 -25.52 -4.92 15.24
C HIS A 12 -24.85 -4.09 14.16
N TYR A 13 -24.48 -2.87 14.54
CA TYR A 13 -23.57 -2.04 13.78
C TYR A 13 -22.23 -2.77 13.89
N THR A 14 -22.06 -3.83 13.10
CA THR A 14 -20.77 -4.46 12.94
C THR A 14 -19.95 -3.44 12.20
N PHE A 15 -19.14 -2.67 12.93
CA PHE A 15 -18.13 -1.84 12.31
C PHE A 15 -17.28 -2.77 11.46
N ALA A 16 -17.29 -2.53 10.15
CA ALA A 16 -16.43 -3.27 9.25
C ALA A 16 -14.99 -3.07 9.72
N ALA A 17 -14.31 -4.18 9.98
CA ALA A 17 -12.97 -4.26 10.53
C ALA A 17 -12.34 -5.55 10.03
N CYS A 18 -11.02 -5.59 9.88
CA CYS A 18 -10.32 -6.81 9.50
C CYS A 18 -10.71 -7.98 10.44
N PRO A 19 -10.72 -9.23 9.96
CA PRO A 19 -10.84 -10.41 10.81
C PRO A 19 -9.92 -10.32 12.03
N SER A 20 -10.37 -10.84 13.18
CA SER A 20 -9.65 -10.67 14.47
C SER A 20 -8.18 -11.10 14.39
N GLY A 21 -7.89 -12.22 13.73
CA GLY A 21 -6.51 -12.68 13.52
C GLY A 21 -5.65 -11.73 12.69
N PHE A 22 -6.24 -10.94 11.79
CA PHE A 22 -5.49 -9.94 11.03
C PHE A 22 -5.16 -8.73 11.91
N ILE A 23 -6.11 -8.29 12.75
CA ILE A 23 -5.88 -7.21 13.71
C ILE A 23 -4.76 -7.60 14.69
N GLU A 24 -4.80 -8.82 15.23
CA GLU A 24 -3.74 -9.36 16.10
C GLU A 24 -2.37 -9.41 15.41
N ALA A 25 -2.34 -9.66 14.10
CA ALA A 25 -1.13 -9.63 13.27
C ALA A 25 -0.69 -8.20 12.86
N GLY A 26 -1.40 -7.16 13.30
CA GLY A 26 -1.07 -5.75 13.07
C GLY A 26 -1.71 -5.12 11.82
N TYR A 27 -2.74 -5.74 11.24
CA TYR A 27 -3.46 -5.15 10.10
C TYR A 27 -4.49 -4.11 10.54
N THR A 28 -4.59 -3.03 9.76
CA THR A 28 -5.55 -1.95 9.90
C THR A 28 -6.54 -1.96 8.73
N TYR A 29 -7.82 -1.84 9.05
CA TYR A 29 -8.90 -1.85 8.06
C TYR A 29 -9.06 -0.49 7.38
N HIS A 30 -9.18 -0.49 6.04
CA HIS A 30 -9.57 0.69 5.28
C HIS A 30 -11.03 0.59 4.83
N GLN A 31 -11.88 1.45 5.39
CA GLN A 31 -13.33 1.36 5.24
C GLN A 31 -13.84 1.55 3.82
N ARG A 32 -13.13 2.29 2.97
CA ARG A 32 -13.63 2.69 1.65
C ARG A 32 -13.45 1.62 0.58
N ASN A 33 -12.42 0.79 0.69
CA ASN A 33 -12.12 -0.26 -0.29
C ASN A 33 -12.23 -1.70 0.27
N ASN A 34 -12.52 -1.86 1.57
CA ASN A 34 -12.62 -3.15 2.25
C ASN A 34 -11.33 -3.98 2.20
N PHE A 35 -10.17 -3.32 2.26
CA PHE A 35 -8.87 -3.97 2.38
C PHE A 35 -8.26 -3.78 3.77
N CYS A 36 -7.33 -4.67 4.10
CA CYS A 36 -6.54 -4.68 5.31
C CYS A 36 -5.08 -4.40 4.97
N TYR A 37 -4.46 -3.46 5.70
CA TYR A 37 -3.09 -3.02 5.45
C TYR A 37 -2.21 -3.22 6.67
N LYS A 38 -0.94 -3.57 6.45
CA LYS A 38 0.06 -3.73 7.52
C LYS A 38 1.35 -3.04 7.10
N LEU A 39 1.88 -2.18 7.97
CA LEU A 39 3.16 -1.53 7.77
C LEU A 39 4.25 -2.36 8.44
N ILE A 40 5.22 -2.82 7.66
CA ILE A 40 6.42 -3.48 8.15
C ILE A 40 7.54 -2.45 8.14
N VAL A 41 8.06 -2.07 9.31
CA VAL A 41 9.20 -1.15 9.42
C VAL A 41 10.46 -1.96 9.63
N ASN A 42 11.25 -2.12 8.57
CA ASN A 42 12.53 -2.84 8.59
C ASN A 42 13.40 -2.37 7.39
N SER A 43 14.48 -1.66 7.68
CA SER A 43 15.39 -1.10 6.67
C SER A 43 16.32 -2.12 6.01
N GLY A 44 16.33 -3.36 6.49
CA GLY A 44 17.14 -4.45 5.94
C GLY A 44 16.43 -5.31 4.91
N LEU A 45 15.20 -4.95 4.47
CA LEU A 45 14.43 -5.76 3.53
C LEU A 45 14.56 -5.24 2.09
N SER A 46 14.90 -6.16 1.18
CA SER A 46 14.76 -5.92 -0.26
C SER A 46 13.28 -5.88 -0.66
N PHE A 47 12.99 -5.47 -1.89
CA PHE A 47 11.63 -5.55 -2.43
C PHE A 47 11.10 -6.99 -2.39
N ASN A 48 11.93 -7.95 -2.82
CA ASN A 48 11.54 -9.36 -2.89
C ASN A 48 11.34 -9.96 -1.49
N ASP A 49 12.18 -9.61 -0.52
CA ASP A 49 12.00 -10.05 0.87
C ASP A 49 10.71 -9.46 1.47
N SER A 50 10.43 -8.19 1.17
CA SER A 50 9.21 -7.52 1.62
C SER A 50 7.95 -8.18 1.04
N GLU A 51 7.96 -8.49 -0.26
CA GLU A 51 6.88 -9.25 -0.91
C GLU A 51 6.72 -10.64 -0.31
N ALA A 52 7.81 -11.37 -0.09
CA ALA A 52 7.76 -12.70 0.52
C ALA A 52 7.17 -12.67 1.94
N LEU A 53 7.47 -11.64 2.74
CA LEU A 53 6.88 -11.46 4.06
C LEU A 53 5.38 -11.15 3.98
N CYS A 54 4.94 -10.33 3.03
CA CYS A 54 3.52 -10.12 2.81
C CYS A 54 2.82 -11.43 2.41
N GLN A 55 3.41 -12.19 1.48
CA GLN A 55 2.87 -13.47 1.01
C GLN A 55 2.76 -14.52 2.12
N PHE A 56 3.72 -14.55 3.05
CA PHE A 56 3.65 -15.42 4.23
C PHE A 56 2.40 -15.17 5.08
N ASP A 57 1.94 -13.92 5.15
CA ASP A 57 0.71 -13.51 5.85
C ASP A 57 -0.57 -13.60 4.96
N GLY A 58 -0.45 -14.21 3.76
CA GLY A 58 -1.53 -14.29 2.78
C GLY A 58 -1.89 -12.93 2.16
N ALA A 59 -0.91 -12.03 2.07
CA ALA A 59 -1.02 -10.69 1.50
C ALA A 59 -0.05 -10.50 0.33
N HIS A 60 -0.09 -9.33 -0.27
CA HIS A 60 0.92 -8.86 -1.22
C HIS A 60 1.39 -7.48 -0.80
N LEU A 61 2.53 -7.01 -1.32
CA LEU A 61 2.84 -5.59 -1.27
C LEU A 61 1.69 -4.79 -1.87
N ALA A 62 1.41 -3.62 -1.28
CA ALA A 62 0.19 -2.88 -1.57
C ALA A 62 0.12 -2.42 -3.04
N SER A 63 -0.98 -2.79 -3.69
CA SER A 63 -1.47 -2.16 -4.92
C SER A 63 -2.24 -0.88 -4.62
N ILE A 64 -2.16 0.11 -5.51
CA ILE A 64 -2.83 1.40 -5.37
C ILE A 64 -3.66 1.69 -6.62
N HIS A 65 -4.97 1.88 -6.45
CA HIS A 65 -5.91 1.99 -7.58
C HIS A 65 -6.59 3.35 -7.70
N ASP A 66 -6.46 4.21 -6.70
CA ASP A 66 -7.01 5.56 -6.73
C ASP A 66 -6.22 6.53 -5.83
N ASP A 67 -6.56 7.81 -5.95
CA ASP A 67 -5.90 8.89 -5.22
C ASP A 67 -6.15 8.82 -3.71
N GLU A 68 -7.31 8.32 -3.30
CA GLU A 68 -7.68 8.33 -1.89
C GLU A 68 -7.01 7.19 -1.12
N GLU A 69 -6.84 6.03 -1.76
CA GLU A 69 -5.98 4.95 -1.29
C GLU A 69 -4.53 5.43 -1.20
N ASN A 70 -4.04 6.15 -2.20
CA ASN A 70 -2.68 6.71 -2.18
C ASN A 70 -2.44 7.66 -1.00
N ILE A 71 -3.36 8.61 -0.77
CA ILE A 71 -3.31 9.55 0.37
C ILE A 71 -3.36 8.80 1.70
N PHE A 72 -4.22 7.79 1.79
CA PHE A 72 -4.32 6.95 2.98
C PHE A 72 -3.00 6.22 3.26
N LEU A 73 -2.41 5.53 2.27
CA LEU A 73 -1.17 4.78 2.46
C LEU A 73 0.00 5.68 2.82
N ASN A 74 0.07 6.86 2.20
CA ASN A 74 1.06 7.86 2.53
C ASN A 74 1.00 8.29 3.99
N SER A 75 -0.21 8.51 4.50
CA SER A 75 -0.44 8.83 5.91
C SER A 75 -0.19 7.63 6.83
N PHE A 76 -0.58 6.43 6.39
CA PHE A 76 -0.40 5.17 7.09
C PHE A 76 1.09 4.80 7.29
N ALA A 77 1.94 5.20 6.34
CA ALA A 77 3.39 5.06 6.43
C ALA A 77 4.07 6.15 7.29
N TYR A 78 3.33 7.04 7.95
CA TYR A 78 3.89 8.07 8.85
C TYR A 78 4.98 8.95 8.23
N GLY A 79 4.91 9.25 6.94
CA GLY A 79 5.95 10.08 6.33
C GLY A 79 7.22 9.34 5.92
N ILE A 80 7.32 8.01 6.08
CA ILE A 80 8.52 7.24 5.70
C ILE A 80 8.35 6.61 4.31
N ASN A 81 9.47 6.44 3.60
CA ASN A 81 9.47 5.72 2.34
C ASN A 81 9.11 4.25 2.58
N ALA A 82 8.25 3.69 1.74
CA ALA A 82 7.83 2.31 1.87
C ALA A 82 7.71 1.62 0.52
N TRP A 83 8.13 0.35 0.45
CA TRP A 83 7.88 -0.52 -0.69
C TRP A 83 6.38 -0.69 -0.92
N ILE A 84 5.98 -0.61 -2.19
CA ILE A 84 4.63 -0.90 -2.68
C ILE A 84 4.75 -1.91 -3.82
N GLY A 85 3.68 -2.62 -4.16
CA GLY A 85 3.77 -3.82 -5.02
C GLY A 85 4.02 -3.56 -6.50
N LEU A 86 4.30 -2.32 -6.92
CA LEU A 86 4.48 -1.99 -8.33
C LEU A 86 5.92 -2.31 -8.75
N TYR A 87 6.09 -3.09 -9.80
CA TYR A 87 7.40 -3.39 -10.34
C TYR A 87 7.41 -3.47 -11.87
N ASN A 88 8.59 -3.27 -12.46
CA ASN A 88 8.84 -3.44 -13.88
C ASN A 88 9.25 -4.89 -14.15
N ASN A 89 8.43 -5.60 -14.90
CA ASN A 89 8.71 -6.91 -15.42
C ASN A 89 9.06 -6.80 -16.91
N ASN A 90 10.35 -6.75 -17.22
CA ASN A 90 10.87 -6.75 -18.60
C ASN A 90 10.21 -5.70 -19.51
N GLY A 91 10.09 -4.47 -19.02
CA GLY A 91 9.50 -3.35 -19.75
C GLY A 91 8.03 -3.08 -19.45
N THR A 92 7.35 -3.95 -18.69
CA THR A 92 5.94 -3.78 -18.34
C THR A 92 5.77 -3.53 -16.84
N TRP A 93 5.09 -2.45 -16.46
CA TRP A 93 4.76 -2.16 -15.06
C TRP A 93 3.53 -2.96 -14.62
N THR A 94 3.65 -3.69 -13.52
CA THR A 94 2.59 -4.55 -12.98
C THR A 94 2.63 -4.61 -11.45
N TRP A 95 1.47 -4.86 -10.83
CA TRP A 95 1.37 -5.10 -9.39
C TRP A 95 1.70 -6.56 -9.06
N THR A 96 2.29 -6.82 -7.89
CA THR A 96 2.62 -8.17 -7.40
C THR A 96 1.39 -9.02 -7.12
N ASP A 97 0.26 -8.39 -6.80
CA ASP A 97 -1.04 -9.05 -6.59
C ASP A 97 -1.78 -9.36 -7.91
N GLY A 98 -1.21 -9.02 -9.06
CA GLY A 98 -1.77 -9.27 -10.39
C GLY A 98 -2.92 -8.35 -10.79
N THR A 99 -3.25 -7.33 -10.00
CA THR A 99 -4.28 -6.34 -10.35
C THR A 99 -3.83 -5.43 -11.50
N ALA A 100 -4.79 -4.84 -12.21
CA ALA A 100 -4.50 -3.97 -13.34
C ALA A 100 -3.92 -2.62 -12.90
N LEU A 101 -2.91 -2.15 -13.65
CA LEU A 101 -2.37 -0.80 -13.49
C LEU A 101 -3.28 0.21 -14.21
N GLY A 102 -4.19 0.84 -13.48
CA GLY A 102 -5.07 1.91 -13.97
C GLY A 102 -4.80 3.29 -13.37
N PHE A 103 -3.93 3.37 -12.38
CA PHE A 103 -3.62 4.58 -11.61
C PHE A 103 -2.12 4.69 -11.39
N SER A 104 -1.57 5.90 -11.52
CA SER A 104 -0.15 6.15 -11.34
C SER A 104 0.13 7.48 -10.65
N LYS A 105 1.08 7.48 -9.70
CA LYS A 105 1.58 8.69 -9.03
C LYS A 105 3.10 8.79 -9.07
N PHE A 106 3.73 8.30 -10.13
CA PHE A 106 5.18 8.46 -10.31
C PHE A 106 5.60 9.93 -10.27
N ILE A 107 6.72 10.20 -9.62
CA ILE A 107 7.36 11.52 -9.61
C ILE A 107 7.80 11.89 -11.02
N CYS A 108 7.77 13.18 -11.35
CA CYS A 108 8.30 13.68 -12.63
C CYS A 108 9.74 13.18 -12.85
N GLY A 109 10.01 12.65 -14.04
CA GLY A 109 11.32 12.06 -14.36
C GLY A 109 11.51 10.62 -13.87
N THR A 110 10.49 10.01 -13.25
CA THR A 110 10.45 8.58 -12.92
C THR A 110 9.29 7.90 -13.67
N PRO A 111 9.38 6.59 -13.94
CA PRO A 111 10.45 5.67 -13.55
C PRO A 111 11.77 5.83 -14.33
N SER A 112 12.90 5.63 -13.64
CA SER A 112 14.22 5.47 -14.27
C SER A 112 14.29 4.14 -15.04
N PRO A 113 14.88 4.10 -16.26
CA PRO A 113 14.96 2.86 -17.05
C PRO A 113 15.78 1.73 -16.41
N SER A 114 16.66 2.03 -15.46
CA SER A 114 17.58 1.06 -14.84
C SER A 114 17.07 0.47 -13.52
N LEU A 115 15.90 0.88 -13.05
CA LEU A 115 15.36 0.53 -11.73
C LEU A 115 13.98 -0.10 -11.89
N ASN A 116 13.70 -1.15 -11.13
CA ASN A 116 12.54 -2.00 -11.41
C ASN A 116 11.51 -2.05 -10.27
N CYS A 117 11.84 -1.63 -9.05
CA CYS A 117 10.96 -1.82 -7.89
C CYS A 117 10.50 -0.49 -7.30
N THR A 118 9.21 -0.37 -6.99
CA THR A 118 8.61 0.93 -6.63
C THR A 118 8.49 1.11 -5.13
N SER A 119 8.88 2.29 -4.65
CA SER A 119 8.55 2.76 -3.31
C SER A 119 7.71 4.02 -3.39
N MET A 120 6.79 4.17 -2.44
CA MET A 120 6.21 5.46 -2.15
C MET A 120 7.29 6.36 -1.52
N TYR A 121 7.42 7.56 -2.05
CA TYR A 121 8.44 8.55 -1.71
C TYR A 121 7.80 9.69 -0.93
N ASN A 122 8.41 10.04 0.20
CA ASN A 122 7.76 10.85 1.23
C ASN A 122 8.62 12.05 1.68
N THR A 123 9.33 12.68 0.75
CA THR A 123 10.05 13.92 1.03
C THR A 123 9.24 15.15 0.59
N HIS A 124 9.43 16.27 1.29
CA HIS A 124 8.64 17.49 1.11
C HIS A 124 8.94 18.27 -0.17
N SER A 125 9.99 17.92 -0.92
CA SER A 125 10.32 18.66 -2.14
C SER A 125 11.19 17.83 -3.07
N ASN A 126 10.78 17.76 -4.34
CA ASN A 126 11.65 17.39 -5.44
C ASN A 126 11.56 18.45 -6.53
N ALA A 127 12.55 18.49 -7.43
CA ALA A 127 12.45 19.30 -8.63
C ALA A 127 11.47 18.61 -9.60
N ASP A 128 10.49 19.35 -10.11
CA ASP A 128 9.70 18.92 -11.25
C ASP A 128 10.57 18.90 -12.52
N CYS A 129 10.01 18.40 -13.63
CA CYS A 129 10.71 18.39 -14.91
C CYS A 129 10.99 19.79 -15.48
N SER A 130 10.53 20.85 -14.83
CA SER A 130 10.76 22.26 -15.18
C SER A 130 11.78 22.92 -14.24
N GLY A 131 12.35 22.18 -13.28
CA GLY A 131 13.29 22.70 -12.28
C GLY A 131 12.63 23.48 -11.13
N ASN A 132 11.30 23.49 -11.04
CA ASN A 132 10.58 24.08 -9.92
C ASN A 132 10.46 23.07 -8.78
N THR A 133 10.42 23.55 -7.54
CA THR A 133 10.06 22.70 -6.41
C THR A 133 8.58 22.33 -6.48
N CYS A 134 8.28 21.04 -6.58
CA CYS A 134 6.93 20.50 -6.42
C CYS A 134 6.85 19.64 -5.16
N ASP A 135 5.71 19.74 -4.46
CA ASP A 135 5.38 18.82 -3.37
C ASP A 135 5.15 17.43 -3.96
N VAL A 136 6.09 16.52 -3.75
CA VAL A 136 6.02 15.13 -4.21
C VAL A 136 5.43 14.19 -3.16
N TYR A 137 4.62 14.74 -2.26
CA TYR A 137 4.07 14.03 -1.11
C TYR A 137 3.21 12.85 -1.55
N GLY A 138 3.57 11.64 -1.12
CA GLY A 138 2.87 10.41 -1.50
C GLY A 138 3.01 10.02 -2.97
N GLN A 139 3.96 10.62 -3.71
CA GLN A 139 4.28 10.18 -5.07
C GLN A 139 5.20 8.96 -5.04
N TRP A 140 5.42 8.32 -6.17
CA TRP A 140 6.18 7.08 -6.28
C TRP A 140 7.49 7.29 -7.02
N THR A 141 8.52 6.54 -6.62
CA THR A 141 9.76 6.42 -7.38
C THR A 141 10.13 4.95 -7.50
N ASN A 142 10.94 4.61 -8.50
CA ASN A 142 11.53 3.29 -8.62
C ASN A 142 12.98 3.27 -8.13
N ASN A 143 13.38 2.10 -7.64
CA ASN A 143 14.65 1.81 -6.98
C ASN A 143 15.19 0.46 -7.46
N ASP A 144 16.44 0.17 -7.09
CA ASP A 144 17.01 -1.16 -7.23
C ASP A 144 16.29 -2.08 -6.24
N CYS A 145 15.75 -3.18 -6.75
CA CYS A 145 14.99 -4.17 -5.99
C CYS A 145 15.81 -4.79 -4.85
N ASN A 146 17.13 -4.86 -4.99
CA ASN A 146 18.04 -5.42 -4.00
C ASN A 146 18.60 -4.36 -3.04
N ASN A 147 18.19 -3.09 -3.18
CA ASN A 147 18.73 -2.03 -2.35
C ASN A 147 18.31 -2.20 -0.89
N LEU A 148 19.29 -2.51 -0.04
CA LEU A 148 19.13 -2.61 1.40
C LEU A 148 19.50 -1.25 2.01
N GLY A 149 18.51 -0.54 2.59
CA GLY A 149 18.76 0.65 3.41
C GLY A 149 18.13 1.97 2.94
N ASN A 150 17.71 2.10 1.68
CA ASN A 150 17.08 3.33 1.19
C ASN A 150 15.55 3.36 1.34
N VAL A 151 14.93 2.20 1.58
CA VAL A 151 13.48 2.08 1.81
C VAL A 151 13.27 1.38 3.16
N PRO A 152 12.95 2.13 4.23
CA PRO A 152 12.91 1.62 5.60
C PRO A 152 11.65 0.81 5.94
N ALA A 153 10.70 0.68 5.02
CA ALA A 153 9.43 0.02 5.29
C ALA A 153 8.82 -0.65 4.05
N ALA A 154 7.79 -1.45 4.29
CA ALA A 154 6.96 -2.06 3.27
C ALA A 154 5.49 -2.04 3.72
N ILE A 155 4.57 -1.86 2.78
CA ILE A 155 3.13 -1.90 3.07
C ILE A 155 2.55 -3.17 2.46
N CYS A 156 2.03 -4.07 3.29
CA CYS A 156 1.25 -5.22 2.85
C CYS A 156 -0.23 -4.86 2.74
N LYS A 157 -0.92 -5.45 1.76
CA LYS A 157 -2.36 -5.30 1.51
C LYS A 157 -2.97 -6.68 1.28
N LYS A 158 -4.15 -6.92 1.85
CA LYS A 158 -4.96 -8.09 1.52
C LYS A 158 -6.46 -7.83 1.66
N PRO A 159 -7.32 -8.57 0.94
CA PRO A 159 -8.76 -8.44 1.08
C PRO A 159 -9.20 -8.68 2.53
N HIS A 160 -10.32 -8.07 2.90
CA HIS A 160 -10.95 -8.30 4.19
C HIS A 160 -11.44 -9.75 4.39
N TYR A 161 -11.72 -10.49 3.30
CA TYR A 161 -12.31 -11.84 3.31
C TYR A 161 -11.51 -12.85 2.49
#